data_AF-A0A523EZ42-F1
#
_entry.id   AF-A0A523EZ42-F1
#
_cell.length_a   1.000
_cell.length_b   1.000
_cell.length_c   1.000
_cell.angle_alpha   90.00
_cell.angle_beta   90.00
_cell.angle_gamma   90.00
#
_symmetry.space_group_name_H-M   'P 1'
#
loop_
_entity.id
_entity.type
_entity.pdbx_description
1 polymer ?
#
loop_
_entity_poly.entity_id
_entity_poly.type
_entity_poly.pdbx_seq_one_letter_code
_entity_poly.pdbx_strand_id
1 'polypeptide(L)'
;MSTALVIGLFLFLIVAGVMSNRFKQTKKRAVADLEMDQETVGQFDIHELVESEIEDLGIADIDGTEGLPRDVLLKAWRDGAEVVASCNDRTRLRFVLREGVAVADATQTDVKLECRP
;
A
#
# COMPACT_ATOMS: atom_id res chain seq x y z
N MET A 1 40.50 55.25 -21.04
CA MET A 1 39.35 54.73 -20.27
C MET A 1 39.03 53.32 -20.76
N SER A 2 39.74 52.29 -20.28
CA SER A 2 39.52 50.90 -20.79
C SER A 2 39.81 49.79 -19.77
N THR A 3 40.27 50.11 -18.55
CA THR A 3 40.67 49.10 -17.55
C THR A 3 39.57 48.73 -16.55
N ALA A 4 38.57 49.59 -16.33
CA ALA A 4 37.50 49.34 -15.36
C ALA A 4 36.47 48.28 -15.83
N LEU A 5 36.27 48.15 -17.14
CA LEU A 5 35.24 47.26 -17.72
C LEU A 5 35.66 45.79 -17.73
N VAL A 6 36.97 45.50 -17.78
CA VAL A 6 37.50 44.13 -17.86
C VAL A 6 37.48 43.45 -16.48
N ILE A 7 37.69 44.21 -15.39
CA ILE A 7 37.74 43.65 -14.03
C ILE A 7 36.32 43.29 -13.53
N GLY A 8 35.31 44.07 -13.89
CA GLY A 8 33.91 43.79 -13.51
C GLY A 8 33.37 42.48 -14.10
N LEU A 9 33.78 42.12 -15.32
CA LEU A 9 33.31 40.91 -16.00
C LEU A 9 33.92 39.62 -15.40
N PHE A 10 35.18 39.68 -14.95
CA PHE A 10 35.84 38.53 -14.33
C PHE A 10 35.31 38.22 -12.92
N LEU A 11 34.90 39.23 -12.14
CA LEU A 11 34.34 39.01 -10.80
C LEU A 11 32.93 38.39 -10.85
N PHE A 12 32.12 38.71 -11.86
CA PHE A 12 30.78 38.15 -12.01
C PHE A 12 30.79 36.64 -12.38
N LEU A 13 31.81 36.20 -13.13
CA LEU A 13 31.95 34.80 -13.56
C LEU A 13 32.39 33.86 -12.43
N ILE A 14 33.14 34.35 -11.43
CA ILE A 14 33.61 33.51 -10.31
C ILE A 14 32.47 33.19 -9.32
N VAL A 15 31.55 34.13 -9.10
CA VAL A 15 30.42 33.91 -8.17
C VAL A 15 29.41 32.88 -8.72
N ALA A 16 29.21 32.84 -10.05
CA ALA A 16 28.35 31.84 -10.69
C ALA A 16 28.90 30.39 -10.56
N GLY A 17 30.23 30.22 -10.58
CA GLY A 17 30.87 28.92 -10.42
C GLY A 17 30.77 28.34 -9.01
N VAL A 18 30.93 29.17 -7.98
CA VAL A 18 30.95 28.72 -6.57
C VAL A 18 29.54 28.37 -6.05
N MET A 19 28.47 29.00 -6.56
CA MET A 19 27.09 28.63 -6.19
C MET A 19 26.61 27.32 -6.84
N SER A 20 27.10 26.98 -8.04
CA SER A 20 26.65 25.79 -8.76
C SER A 20 27.10 24.48 -8.11
N ASN A 21 28.30 24.46 -7.50
CA ASN A 21 28.80 23.27 -6.80
C ASN A 21 28.11 23.04 -5.45
N ARG A 22 27.71 24.10 -4.73
CA ARG A 22 26.97 23.93 -3.47
C ARG A 22 25.55 23.41 -3.70
N PHE A 23 24.88 23.83 -4.78
CA PHE A 23 23.54 23.36 -5.13
C PHE A 23 23.51 21.89 -5.59
N LYS A 24 24.56 21.40 -6.24
CA LYS A 24 24.69 19.97 -6.59
C LYS A 24 24.92 19.08 -5.35
N GLN A 25 25.67 19.57 -4.36
CA GLN A 25 25.89 18.80 -3.12
C GLN A 25 24.66 18.78 -2.20
N THR A 26 23.87 19.86 -2.13
CA THR A 26 22.60 19.85 -1.37
C THR A 26 21.54 19.01 -2.06
N LYS A 27 21.45 18.99 -3.40
CA LYS A 27 20.56 18.04 -4.10
C LYS A 27 20.96 16.59 -3.86
N LYS A 28 22.25 16.24 -3.85
CA LYS A 28 22.69 14.87 -3.55
C LYS A 28 22.32 14.43 -2.13
N ARG A 29 22.42 15.32 -1.14
CA ARG A 29 21.98 14.99 0.23
C ARG A 29 20.46 14.92 0.36
N ALA A 30 19.72 15.83 -0.25
CA ALA A 30 18.26 15.80 -0.21
C ALA A 30 17.65 14.61 -0.98
N VAL A 31 18.30 14.15 -2.06
CA VAL A 31 17.89 12.92 -2.76
C VAL A 31 18.33 11.67 -1.99
N ALA A 32 19.50 11.67 -1.36
CA ALA A 32 19.93 10.53 -0.52
C ALA A 32 19.05 10.38 0.73
N ASP A 33 18.61 11.49 1.35
CA ASP A 33 17.62 11.45 2.45
C ASP A 33 16.27 10.91 1.95
N LEU A 34 15.83 11.33 0.76
CA LEU A 34 14.58 10.81 0.16
C LEU A 34 14.68 9.33 -0.27
N GLU A 35 15.85 8.85 -0.70
CA GLU A 35 16.09 7.42 -0.98
C GLU A 35 16.11 6.60 0.32
N MET A 36 16.69 7.12 1.40
CA MET A 36 16.74 6.46 2.71
C MET A 36 15.37 6.43 3.40
N ASP A 37 14.56 7.48 3.22
CA ASP A 37 13.16 7.51 3.68
C ASP A 37 12.28 6.59 2.80
N GLN A 38 12.50 6.50 1.48
CA GLN A 38 11.79 5.55 0.62
C GLN A 38 12.09 4.08 0.97
N GLU A 39 13.31 3.74 1.38
CA GLU A 39 13.62 2.40 1.91
C GLU A 39 12.88 2.10 3.23
N THR A 40 12.57 3.12 4.03
CA THR A 40 11.89 2.94 5.32
C THR A 40 10.36 2.84 5.18
N VAL A 41 9.75 3.45 4.15
CA VAL A 41 8.31 3.26 3.83
C VAL A 41 8.05 2.13 2.84
N GLY A 42 9.12 1.54 2.28
CA GLY A 42 9.09 0.62 1.15
C GLY A 42 8.57 -0.79 1.41
N GLN A 43 8.05 -1.11 2.60
CA GLN A 43 7.62 -2.47 2.90
C GLN A 43 6.47 -2.55 3.92
N PHE A 44 5.49 -1.66 3.87
CA PHE A 44 4.16 -2.07 4.29
C PHE A 44 3.61 -2.98 3.21
N ASP A 45 3.97 -4.26 3.27
CA ASP A 45 3.40 -5.27 2.39
C ASP A 45 1.92 -5.41 2.77
N ILE A 46 1.06 -4.70 2.04
CA ILE A 46 -0.39 -4.72 2.25
C ILE A 46 -0.90 -6.17 2.16
N HIS A 47 -0.22 -7.02 1.39
CA HIS A 47 -0.56 -8.43 1.29
C HIS A 47 -0.27 -9.16 2.61
N GLU A 48 0.91 -8.95 3.17
CA GLU A 48 1.28 -9.48 4.50
C GLU A 48 0.31 -9.00 5.59
N LEU A 49 -0.10 -7.73 5.55
CA LEU A 49 -1.08 -7.20 6.49
C LEU A 49 -2.46 -7.86 6.35
N VAL A 50 -2.92 -8.11 5.12
CA VAL A 50 -4.20 -8.78 4.86
C VAL A 50 -4.14 -10.25 5.27
N GLU A 51 -3.04 -10.94 5.01
CA GLU A 51 -2.86 -12.34 5.44
C GLU A 51 -2.83 -12.44 6.97
N SER A 52 -2.07 -11.57 7.65
CA SER A 52 -2.04 -11.52 9.13
C SER A 52 -3.44 -11.30 9.72
N GLU A 53 -4.21 -10.35 9.18
CA GLU A 53 -5.57 -10.08 9.64
C GLU A 53 -6.51 -11.28 9.40
N ILE A 54 -6.35 -12.00 8.28
CA ILE A 54 -7.15 -13.20 7.98
C ILE A 54 -6.84 -14.34 8.94
N GLU A 55 -5.56 -14.53 9.28
CA GLU A 55 -5.12 -15.51 10.27
C GLU A 55 -5.63 -15.14 11.67
N ASP A 56 -5.44 -13.90 12.10
CA ASP A 56 -5.88 -13.41 13.41
C ASP A 56 -7.40 -13.51 13.59
N LEU A 57 -8.16 -13.21 12.54
CA LEU A 57 -9.62 -13.35 12.54
C LEU A 57 -10.09 -14.78 12.34
N GLY A 58 -9.18 -15.74 12.07
CA GLY A 58 -9.51 -17.14 11.77
C GLY A 58 -10.44 -17.29 10.55
N ILE A 59 -10.35 -16.36 9.59
CA ILE A 59 -11.23 -16.34 8.41
C ILE A 59 -10.95 -17.55 7.53
N ALA A 60 -9.68 -17.96 7.39
CA ALA A 60 -9.27 -19.09 6.56
C ALA A 60 -9.92 -20.42 6.97
N ASP A 61 -10.26 -20.60 8.25
CA ASP A 61 -10.91 -21.80 8.78
C ASP A 61 -12.42 -21.82 8.54
N ILE A 62 -12.99 -20.71 8.05
CA ILE A 62 -14.40 -20.63 7.72
C ILE A 62 -14.63 -21.36 6.41
N ASP A 63 -15.74 -22.04 6.42
CA ASP A 63 -16.21 -22.90 5.37
C ASP A 63 -16.49 -22.04 4.09
N GLY A 64 -16.02 -22.48 2.92
CA GLY A 64 -16.24 -21.76 1.64
C GLY A 64 -15.19 -20.71 1.25
N THR A 65 -14.03 -20.69 1.91
CA THR A 65 -12.89 -19.82 1.59
C THR A 65 -11.96 -20.37 0.51
N GLU A 66 -12.09 -21.65 0.16
CA GLU A 66 -11.18 -22.38 -0.72
C GLU A 66 -11.03 -21.71 -2.09
N GLY A 67 -9.80 -21.30 -2.41
CA GLY A 67 -9.45 -20.69 -3.70
C GLY A 67 -9.89 -19.23 -3.88
N LEU A 68 -10.61 -18.64 -2.91
CA LEU A 68 -11.02 -17.24 -3.00
C LEU A 68 -9.86 -16.28 -2.69
N PRO A 69 -9.79 -15.13 -3.38
CA PRO A 69 -8.80 -14.10 -3.05
C PRO A 69 -8.97 -13.60 -1.61
N ARG A 70 -7.84 -13.41 -0.92
CA ARG A 70 -7.81 -13.00 0.49
C ARG A 70 -8.46 -11.64 0.74
N ASP A 71 -8.18 -10.67 -0.12
CA ASP A 71 -8.78 -9.34 -0.05
C ASP A 71 -10.31 -9.39 -0.19
N VAL A 72 -10.83 -10.30 -1.02
CA VAL A 72 -12.26 -10.55 -1.18
C VAL A 72 -12.85 -11.16 0.10
N LEU A 73 -12.17 -12.13 0.71
CA LEU A 73 -12.59 -12.74 1.97
C LEU A 73 -12.64 -11.72 3.12
N LEU A 74 -11.58 -10.93 3.29
CA LEU A 74 -11.51 -9.92 4.34
C LEU A 74 -12.58 -8.84 4.15
N LYS A 75 -12.85 -8.45 2.91
CA LYS A 75 -13.94 -7.51 2.63
C LYS A 75 -15.32 -8.11 2.93
N ALA A 76 -15.60 -9.33 2.47
CA ALA A 76 -16.88 -9.99 2.72
C ALA A 76 -17.11 -10.21 4.24
N TRP A 77 -16.05 -10.47 4.99
CA TRP A 77 -16.09 -10.51 6.45
C TRP A 77 -16.48 -9.15 7.07
N ARG A 78 -15.83 -8.06 6.64
CA ARG A 78 -16.11 -6.70 7.12
C ARG A 78 -17.53 -6.25 6.75
N ASP A 79 -17.95 -6.48 5.52
CA ASP A 79 -19.30 -6.16 5.05
C ASP A 79 -20.37 -7.02 5.78
N GLY A 80 -20.00 -8.22 6.22
CA GLY A 80 -20.83 -9.16 6.96
C GLY A 80 -20.75 -9.04 8.49
N ALA A 81 -20.22 -7.95 9.05
CA ALA A 81 -20.01 -7.81 10.50
C ALA A 81 -21.30 -8.02 11.34
N GLU A 82 -22.46 -7.61 10.83
CA GLU A 82 -23.75 -7.87 11.48
C GLU A 82 -24.11 -9.37 11.51
N VAL A 83 -23.74 -10.12 10.47
CA VAL A 83 -23.92 -11.58 10.41
C VAL A 83 -23.01 -12.24 11.44
N VAL A 84 -21.75 -11.82 11.54
CA VAL A 84 -20.81 -12.33 12.54
C VAL A 84 -21.33 -12.07 13.96
N ALA A 85 -21.85 -10.87 14.21
CA ALA A 85 -22.35 -10.49 15.53
C ALA A 85 -23.65 -11.23 15.93
N SER A 86 -24.48 -11.60 14.96
CA SER A 86 -25.76 -12.29 15.20
C SER A 86 -25.67 -13.82 15.12
N CYS A 87 -24.60 -14.36 14.51
CA CYS A 87 -24.38 -15.80 14.40
C CYS A 87 -23.77 -16.34 15.71
N ASN A 88 -24.60 -16.98 16.54
CA ASN A 88 -24.20 -17.49 17.87
C ASN A 88 -23.12 -18.59 17.83
N ASP A 89 -22.91 -19.21 16.67
CA ASP A 89 -22.01 -20.33 16.50
C ASP A 89 -21.16 -20.11 15.24
N ARG A 90 -19.84 -20.03 15.43
CA ARG A 90 -18.90 -19.73 14.35
C ARG A 90 -18.85 -20.84 13.30
N THR A 91 -19.12 -22.10 13.66
CA THR A 91 -19.08 -23.21 12.69
C THR A 91 -20.22 -23.16 11.69
N ARG A 92 -21.20 -22.26 11.90
CA ARG A 92 -22.31 -22.00 11.01
C ARG A 92 -22.03 -20.92 9.97
N LEU A 93 -20.93 -20.18 10.13
CA LEU A 93 -20.53 -19.17 9.17
C LEU A 93 -20.04 -19.86 7.89
N ARG A 94 -20.47 -19.34 6.75
CA ARG A 94 -20.09 -19.83 5.42
C ARG A 94 -19.87 -18.64 4.50
N PHE A 95 -18.75 -18.64 3.78
CA PHE A 95 -18.58 -17.76 2.62
C PHE A 95 -19.28 -18.38 1.42
N VAL A 96 -20.10 -17.55 0.77
CA VAL A 96 -20.97 -17.96 -0.33
C VAL A 96 -20.65 -17.12 -1.54
N LEU A 97 -20.14 -17.79 -2.56
CA LEU A 97 -19.92 -17.20 -3.87
C LEU A 97 -21.24 -17.12 -4.62
N ARG A 98 -21.44 -16.01 -5.33
CA ARG A 98 -22.57 -15.76 -6.21
C ARG A 98 -22.64 -16.84 -7.29
N GLU A 99 -23.85 -17.30 -7.56
CA GLU A 99 -24.10 -18.31 -8.59
C GLU A 99 -23.59 -17.85 -9.97
N GLY A 100 -22.94 -18.77 -10.69
CA GLY A 100 -22.40 -18.52 -12.02
C GLY A 100 -21.05 -17.81 -12.06
N VAL A 101 -20.46 -17.45 -10.91
CA VAL A 101 -19.12 -16.85 -10.83
C VAL A 101 -18.08 -17.94 -10.57
N ALA A 102 -16.98 -17.94 -11.32
CA ALA A 102 -15.86 -18.82 -11.04
C ALA A 102 -15.04 -18.30 -9.84
N VAL A 103 -14.54 -19.21 -9.01
CA VAL A 103 -13.78 -18.87 -7.80
C VAL A 103 -12.57 -17.96 -8.10
N ALA A 104 -11.85 -18.24 -9.20
CA ALA A 104 -10.68 -17.45 -9.62
C ALA A 104 -11.02 -16.04 -10.11
N ASP A 105 -12.26 -15.82 -10.55
CA ASP A 105 -12.76 -14.54 -11.07
C ASP A 105 -13.60 -13.78 -10.03
N ALA A 106 -13.73 -14.33 -8.81
CA ALA A 106 -14.56 -13.77 -7.77
C ALA A 106 -14.07 -12.37 -7.37
N THR A 107 -14.97 -11.39 -7.43
CA THR A 107 -14.69 -10.04 -6.95
C THR A 107 -15.28 -9.82 -5.57
N GLN A 108 -14.93 -8.67 -5.00
CA GLN A 108 -15.42 -8.15 -3.73
C GLN A 108 -16.95 -8.07 -3.58
N THR A 109 -17.71 -8.14 -4.67
CA THR A 109 -19.19 -8.11 -4.61
C THR A 109 -19.83 -9.48 -4.78
N ASP A 110 -19.05 -10.47 -5.24
CA ASP A 110 -19.54 -11.80 -5.58
C ASP A 110 -19.56 -12.73 -4.37
N VAL A 111 -18.84 -12.40 -3.30
CA VAL A 111 -18.78 -13.22 -2.09
C VAL A 111 -19.56 -12.53 -0.97
N LYS A 112 -20.36 -13.32 -0.24
CA LYS A 112 -21.08 -12.89 0.96
C LYS A 112 -20.83 -13.85 2.11
N LEU A 113 -20.95 -13.33 3.32
CA LEU A 113 -20.93 -14.15 4.54
C LEU A 113 -22.37 -14.46 4.96
N GLU A 114 -22.67 -15.73 5.20
CA GLU A 114 -23.97 -16.21 5.67
C GLU A 114 -23.81 -17.01 6.96
N CYS A 115 -24.83 -16.97 7.83
CA CYS A 115 -24.96 -17.87 8.96
C CYS A 115 -25.99 -18.95 8.60
N ARG A 116 -25.57 -20.21 8.51
CA ARG A 116 -26.42 -21.35 8.08
C ARG A 116 -26.89 -22.18 9.29
N PRO A 117 -28.09 -22.80 9.23
CA PRO A 117 -28.68 -23.52 10.37
C PRO A 117 -27.92 -24.78 10.77
#